data_AF-A0A8S1Q0H1-F1
#
_entry.id   AF-A0A8S1Q0H1-F1
#
_cell.length_a   1.000
_cell.length_b   1.000
_cell.length_c   1.000
_cell.angle_alpha   90.00
_cell.angle_beta   90.00
_cell.angle_gamma   90.00
#
_symmetry.space_group_name_H-M   'P 1'
#
loop_
_entity.id
_entity.type
_entity.pdbx_description
1 polymer ?
#
loop_
_entity_poly.entity_id
_entity_poly.type
_entity_poly.pdbx_seq_one_letter_code
_entity_poly.pdbx_strand_id
1 'polypeptide(L)'
;MLWIIALIQFINGTPCGYTLDDNKVPIETDKEPWIIDKLSSCQFYEKTPVCCTQSQDEGIGSDFLSLDATFGSDGDGCDICAANMKRFWCAYSCDPRQGEFLKITGRANVTDPRNPNRTIDVQTVTLRIHPQVACDVFSSCKRTNFASQVSAMSTPGGFFTFQAEQGVSSSLQLIAIEFSEQNSLVMPNIDNCNQTFEKADDGKFYDPYKFEIKKPCGCNTCEDSCDSEKILYQEPGVFYGFDWQYVLFAWGWAILFAIGLTLYRACIKKNVMLQDEEDLIYN
;
A
#
# COMPACT_ATOMS: atom_id res chain seq x y z
N MET A 1 46.68 10.80 -14.62
CA MET A 1 46.06 10.44 -15.92
C MET A 1 44.73 9.70 -15.81
N LEU A 2 44.47 8.92 -14.75
CA LEU A 2 43.18 8.23 -14.55
C LEU A 2 41.99 9.16 -14.18
N TRP A 3 42.24 10.32 -13.59
CA TRP A 3 41.19 11.29 -13.23
C TRP A 3 40.59 12.03 -14.43
N ILE A 4 41.29 12.13 -15.57
CA ILE A 4 40.80 12.85 -16.75
C ILE A 4 39.83 11.98 -17.56
N ILE A 5 39.98 10.65 -17.54
CA ILE A 5 39.08 9.73 -18.25
C ILE A 5 37.72 9.64 -17.54
N ALA A 6 37.69 9.73 -16.20
CA ALA A 6 36.44 9.79 -15.44
C ALA A 6 35.62 11.06 -15.72
N LEU A 7 36.29 12.20 -15.99
CA LEU A 7 35.63 13.47 -16.34
C LEU A 7 35.07 13.47 -17.78
N ILE A 8 35.64 12.69 -18.71
CA ILE A 8 35.15 12.62 -20.10
C ILE A 8 33.89 11.73 -20.22
N GLN A 9 33.72 10.73 -19.34
CA GLN A 9 32.50 9.91 -19.30
C GLN A 9 31.27 10.69 -18.81
N PHE A 10 31.46 11.84 -18.14
CA PHE A 10 30.36 12.71 -17.69
C PHE A 10 29.82 13.68 -18.76
N ILE A 11 30.46 13.78 -19.93
CA ILE A 11 30.07 14.74 -20.97
C ILE A 11 29.03 14.15 -21.94
N ASN A 12 28.94 12.82 -22.04
CA ASN A 12 27.86 12.17 -22.76
C ASN A 12 26.76 11.81 -21.77
N GLY A 13 25.96 12.79 -21.36
CA GLY A 13 24.78 12.54 -20.55
C GLY A 13 23.93 11.44 -21.21
N THR A 14 23.43 10.51 -20.40
CA THR A 14 22.48 9.50 -20.86
C THR A 14 21.30 10.26 -21.49
N PRO A 15 20.92 9.98 -22.75
CA PRO A 15 19.82 10.72 -23.37
C PRO A 15 18.51 10.42 -22.65
N CYS A 16 17.61 11.39 -22.65
CA CYS A 16 16.24 11.18 -22.19
C CYS A 16 15.51 10.19 -23.12
N GLY A 17 14.40 9.60 -22.65
CA GLY A 17 13.56 8.78 -23.51
C GLY A 17 12.84 9.66 -24.53
N TYR A 18 13.03 9.44 -25.83
CA TYR A 18 12.40 10.25 -26.88
C TYR A 18 11.68 9.40 -27.92
N THR A 19 10.65 9.98 -28.53
CA THR A 19 9.92 9.35 -29.64
C THR A 19 10.74 9.47 -30.93
N LEU A 20 10.80 8.40 -31.72
CA LEU A 20 11.37 8.39 -33.06
C LEU A 20 10.27 8.48 -34.13
N ASP A 21 10.52 9.23 -35.20
CA ASP A 21 9.68 9.26 -36.40
C ASP A 21 9.93 8.02 -37.28
N ASP A 22 9.17 7.91 -38.38
CA ASP A 22 9.31 6.82 -39.36
C ASP A 22 10.73 6.73 -39.96
N ASN A 23 11.47 7.84 -39.95
CA ASN A 23 12.86 7.93 -40.42
C ASN A 23 13.89 7.68 -39.31
N LYS A 24 13.45 7.27 -38.11
CA LYS A 24 14.28 7.10 -36.90
C LYS A 24 14.96 8.39 -36.44
N VAL A 25 14.35 9.53 -36.74
CA VAL A 25 14.74 10.85 -36.24
C VAL A 25 13.89 11.15 -35.01
N PRO A 26 14.48 11.63 -33.90
CA PRO A 26 13.70 12.02 -32.73
C PRO A 26 12.69 13.11 -33.09
N ILE A 27 11.41 12.89 -32.80
CA ILE A 27 10.31 13.85 -33.03
C ILE A 27 10.35 14.96 -31.98
N GLU A 28 10.69 14.60 -30.74
CA GLU A 28 10.69 15.51 -29.60
C GLU A 28 12.06 16.18 -29.43
N THR A 29 12.02 17.44 -28.99
CA THR A 29 13.19 18.28 -28.70
C THR A 29 13.94 17.87 -27.44
N ASP A 30 13.35 16.97 -26.64
CA ASP A 30 13.76 16.68 -25.28
C ASP A 30 14.82 15.56 -25.27
N LYS A 31 15.94 15.81 -25.94
CA LYS A 31 17.01 14.82 -26.12
C LYS A 31 17.95 14.74 -24.93
N GLU A 32 18.16 15.87 -24.27
CA GLU A 32 19.17 16.05 -23.24
C GLU A 32 18.52 16.56 -21.96
N PRO A 33 18.93 16.08 -20.78
CA PRO A 33 18.43 16.60 -19.52
C PRO A 33 18.69 18.10 -19.39
N TRP A 34 17.71 18.88 -18.93
CA TRP A 34 17.86 20.31 -18.66
C TRP A 34 17.56 20.65 -17.21
N ILE A 35 18.02 21.81 -16.76
CA ILE A 35 17.84 22.25 -15.37
C ILE A 35 16.55 23.07 -15.27
N ILE A 36 15.65 22.65 -14.40
CA ILE A 36 14.45 23.41 -14.03
C ILE A 36 14.66 24.01 -12.63
N ASP A 37 14.47 25.32 -12.51
CA ASP A 37 14.68 26.04 -11.24
C ASP A 37 13.68 25.64 -10.16
N LYS A 38 12.45 25.33 -10.55
CA LYS A 38 11.35 24.98 -9.65
C LYS A 38 10.45 23.93 -10.27
N LEU A 39 10.29 22.81 -9.58
CA LEU A 39 9.31 21.78 -9.88
C LEU A 39 8.21 21.84 -8.81
N SER A 40 6.98 21.56 -9.20
CA SER A 40 5.83 21.56 -8.31
C SER A 40 5.67 20.23 -7.58
N SER A 41 5.83 19.12 -8.30
CA SER A 41 5.51 17.77 -7.82
C SER A 41 6.76 16.99 -7.44
N CYS A 42 7.75 16.95 -8.33
CA CYS A 42 9.00 16.23 -8.14
C CYS A 42 10.11 17.14 -7.59
N GLN A 43 9.83 17.82 -6.46
CA GLN A 43 10.66 18.89 -5.90
C GLN A 43 12.09 18.48 -5.49
N PHE A 44 12.35 17.18 -5.37
CA PHE A 44 13.68 16.67 -5.07
C PHE A 44 14.63 16.70 -6.28
N TYR A 45 14.10 16.93 -7.48
CA TYR A 45 14.89 17.18 -8.69
C TYR A 45 15.14 18.67 -8.99
N GLU A 46 14.67 19.59 -8.14
CA GLU A 46 14.91 21.03 -8.33
C GLU A 46 16.40 21.33 -8.50
N LYS A 47 16.74 22.16 -9.50
CA LYS A 47 18.13 22.57 -9.80
C LYS A 47 19.05 21.40 -10.19
N THR A 48 18.51 20.24 -10.52
CA THR A 48 19.23 19.12 -11.12
C THR A 48 18.83 18.96 -12.59
N PRO A 49 19.66 18.34 -13.44
CA PRO A 49 19.24 17.98 -14.78
C PRO A 49 18.08 16.98 -14.71
N VAL A 50 17.00 17.23 -15.46
CA VAL A 50 15.81 16.38 -15.55
C VAL A 50 15.40 16.15 -17.00
N CYS A 51 14.71 15.04 -17.23
CA CYS A 51 14.16 14.69 -18.54
C CYS A 51 12.70 15.11 -18.77
N CYS A 52 12.05 15.71 -17.76
CA CYS A 52 10.67 16.14 -17.86
C CYS A 52 10.54 17.66 -18.05
N THR A 53 9.48 18.05 -18.74
CA THR A 53 9.03 19.45 -18.84
C THR A 53 8.25 19.88 -17.61
N GLN A 54 8.17 21.18 -17.38
CA GLN A 54 7.33 21.73 -16.31
C GLN A 54 5.87 21.30 -16.46
N SER A 55 5.35 21.23 -17.70
CA SER A 55 3.98 20.77 -17.96
C SER A 55 3.78 19.30 -17.55
N GLN A 56 4.77 18.43 -17.78
CA GLN A 56 4.72 17.03 -17.35
C GLN A 56 4.78 16.91 -15.82
N ASP A 57 5.58 17.73 -15.14
CA ASP A 57 5.64 17.79 -13.67
C ASP A 57 4.34 18.34 -13.04
N GLU A 58 3.70 19.31 -13.67
CA GLU A 58 2.39 19.81 -13.21
C GLU A 58 1.30 18.75 -13.46
N GLY A 59 1.36 18.06 -14.61
CA GLY A 59 0.45 16.97 -14.96
C GLY A 59 0.51 15.81 -13.97
N ILE A 60 1.72 15.31 -13.66
CA ILE A 60 1.89 14.20 -12.71
C ILE A 60 1.43 14.57 -11.30
N GLY A 61 1.54 15.85 -10.91
CA GLY A 61 1.02 16.35 -9.64
C GLY A 61 -0.48 16.18 -9.49
N SER A 62 -1.24 16.30 -10.58
CA SER A 62 -2.68 16.04 -10.57
C SER A 62 -3.01 14.56 -10.36
N ASP A 63 -2.19 13.66 -10.89
CA ASP A 63 -2.32 12.21 -10.71
C ASP A 63 -1.93 11.78 -9.28
N PHE A 64 -1.03 12.51 -8.62
CA PHE A 64 -0.65 12.25 -7.23
C PHE A 64 -1.81 12.35 -6.24
N LEU A 65 -2.81 13.19 -6.52
CA LEU A 65 -4.04 13.25 -5.73
C LEU A 65 -4.80 11.91 -5.80
N SER A 66 -4.78 11.26 -6.96
CA SER A 66 -5.42 9.95 -7.13
C SER A 66 -4.63 8.86 -6.41
N LEU A 67 -3.30 8.94 -6.40
CA LEU A 67 -2.46 8.04 -5.61
C LEU A 67 -2.68 8.22 -4.11
N ASP A 68 -2.79 9.46 -3.61
CA ASP A 68 -3.08 9.74 -2.21
C ASP A 68 -4.46 9.22 -1.79
N ALA A 69 -5.47 9.42 -2.64
CA ALA A 69 -6.82 8.93 -2.41
C ALA A 69 -6.93 7.39 -2.47
N THR A 70 -6.02 6.71 -3.16
CA THR A 70 -6.08 5.25 -3.35
C THR A 70 -5.18 4.49 -2.38
N PHE A 71 -3.96 4.99 -2.19
CA PHE A 71 -2.90 4.32 -1.46
C PHE A 71 -2.46 5.09 -0.21
N GLY A 72 -2.71 6.39 -0.17
CA GLY A 72 -2.39 7.25 0.97
C GLY A 72 -3.45 7.23 2.05
N SER A 73 -3.23 8.05 3.07
CA SER A 73 -4.09 8.17 4.23
C SER A 73 -5.49 8.69 3.95
N ASP A 74 -5.67 9.40 2.83
CA ASP A 74 -6.96 9.94 2.39
C ASP A 74 -7.96 8.83 2.01
N GLY A 75 -7.44 7.66 1.60
CA GLY A 75 -8.21 6.46 1.25
C GLY A 75 -8.07 5.30 2.24
N ASP A 76 -7.78 5.58 3.51
CA ASP A 76 -7.48 4.56 4.54
C ASP A 76 -6.28 3.66 4.19
N GLY A 77 -5.32 4.18 3.43
CA GLY A 77 -4.05 3.55 3.11
C GLY A 77 -2.88 3.97 4.01
N CYS A 78 -1.69 4.05 3.41
CA CYS A 78 -0.41 4.34 4.04
C CYS A 78 0.33 5.43 3.24
N ASP A 79 0.59 6.59 3.86
CA ASP A 79 1.25 7.72 3.17
C ASP A 79 2.66 7.39 2.68
N ILE A 80 3.37 6.49 3.36
CA ILE A 80 4.71 6.04 2.94
C ILE A 80 4.63 5.27 1.62
N CYS A 81 3.62 4.39 1.46
CA CYS A 81 3.35 3.73 0.18
C CYS A 81 3.05 4.75 -0.92
N ALA A 82 2.16 5.70 -0.65
CA ALA A 82 1.84 6.75 -1.62
C ALA A 82 3.08 7.57 -2.00
N ALA A 83 3.92 7.94 -1.03
CA ALA A 83 5.17 8.66 -1.26
C ALA A 83 6.15 7.84 -2.12
N ASN A 84 6.37 6.55 -1.81
CA ASN A 84 7.19 5.64 -2.62
C ASN A 84 6.67 5.56 -4.06
N MET A 85 5.35 5.48 -4.25
CA MET A 85 4.71 5.49 -5.55
C MET A 85 4.93 6.80 -6.30
N LYS A 86 4.79 7.95 -5.64
CA LYS A 86 5.06 9.27 -6.23
C LYS A 86 6.52 9.40 -6.66
N ARG A 87 7.46 8.96 -5.80
CA ARG A 87 8.89 8.92 -6.15
C ARG A 87 9.15 8.05 -7.38
N PHE A 88 8.51 6.89 -7.46
CA PHE A 88 8.63 5.99 -8.61
C PHE A 88 8.17 6.66 -9.90
N TRP A 89 7.00 7.30 -9.89
CA TRP A 89 6.49 7.98 -11.08
C TRP A 89 7.26 9.27 -11.41
N CYS A 90 7.79 9.97 -10.40
CA CYS A 90 8.76 11.05 -10.62
C CYS A 90 10.05 10.54 -11.29
N ALA A 91 10.58 9.39 -10.87
CA ALA A 91 11.76 8.80 -11.50
C ALA A 91 11.47 8.37 -12.94
N TYR A 92 10.33 7.73 -13.18
CA TYR A 92 9.86 7.38 -14.52
C TYR A 92 9.82 8.60 -15.45
N SER A 93 9.28 9.72 -14.99
CA SER A 93 9.06 10.91 -15.82
C SER A 93 10.29 11.82 -15.92
N CYS A 94 11.02 12.04 -14.82
CA CYS A 94 11.97 13.14 -14.70
C CYS A 94 13.44 12.71 -14.47
N ASP A 95 13.75 11.44 -14.17
CA ASP A 95 15.14 11.02 -13.87
C ASP A 95 16.06 11.36 -15.06
N PRO A 96 17.23 11.99 -14.84
CA PRO A 96 18.16 12.33 -15.92
C PRO A 96 18.71 11.13 -16.69
N ARG A 97 18.60 9.91 -16.16
CA ARG A 97 19.03 8.66 -16.79
C ARG A 97 17.88 7.90 -17.44
N GLN A 98 16.77 8.58 -17.73
CA GLN A 98 15.55 7.95 -18.24
C GLN A 98 15.80 6.99 -19.41
N GLY A 99 16.69 7.35 -20.36
CA GLY A 99 16.99 6.50 -21.52
C GLY A 99 17.71 5.17 -21.20
N GLU A 100 18.24 4.98 -19.99
CA GLU A 100 18.78 3.67 -19.57
C GLU A 100 17.68 2.64 -19.36
N PHE A 101 16.54 3.05 -18.79
CA PHE A 101 15.49 2.12 -18.34
C PHE A 101 14.17 2.27 -19.09
N LEU A 102 13.95 3.39 -19.77
CA LEU A 102 12.76 3.66 -20.56
C LEU A 102 13.08 3.59 -22.04
N LYS A 103 12.32 2.79 -22.79
CA LYS A 103 12.44 2.69 -24.24
C LYS A 103 11.10 2.98 -24.89
N ILE A 104 11.04 4.03 -25.70
CA ILE A 104 9.86 4.34 -26.51
C ILE A 104 9.92 3.47 -27.77
N THR A 105 8.90 2.64 -27.98
CA THR A 105 8.88 1.65 -29.08
C THR A 105 8.06 2.13 -30.28
N GLY A 106 7.18 3.12 -30.09
CA GLY A 106 6.39 3.69 -31.16
C GLY A 106 5.06 4.25 -30.65
N ARG A 107 4.05 4.25 -31.52
CA ARG A 107 2.67 4.63 -31.20
C ARG A 107 1.71 3.53 -31.64
N ALA A 108 0.59 3.40 -30.95
CA ALA A 108 -0.43 2.41 -31.26
C ALA A 108 -1.83 3.01 -31.01
N ASN A 109 -2.79 2.63 -31.85
CA ASN A 109 -4.19 2.91 -31.59
C ASN A 109 -4.75 1.83 -30.67
N VAL A 110 -5.21 2.22 -29.48
CA VAL A 110 -5.83 1.33 -28.51
C VAL A 110 -7.25 1.78 -28.21
N THR A 111 -8.09 0.85 -27.77
CA THR A 111 -9.43 1.17 -27.26
C THR A 111 -9.31 1.85 -25.90
N ASP A 112 -10.00 2.97 -25.70
CA ASP A 112 -10.00 3.70 -24.43
C ASP A 112 -10.64 2.82 -23.34
N PRO A 113 -9.91 2.49 -22.26
CA PRO A 113 -10.44 1.72 -21.13
C PRO A 113 -11.70 2.34 -20.50
N ARG A 114 -11.86 3.66 -20.58
CA ARG A 114 -13.02 4.39 -20.04
C ARG A 114 -14.19 4.45 -21.02
N ASN A 115 -13.95 4.24 -22.31
CA ASN A 115 -14.97 4.30 -23.34
C ASN A 115 -14.68 3.32 -24.49
N PRO A 116 -15.30 2.12 -24.49
CA PRO A 116 -14.98 1.06 -25.44
C PRO A 116 -15.31 1.42 -26.91
N ASN A 117 -16.10 2.47 -27.15
CA ASN A 117 -16.45 2.94 -28.49
C ASN A 117 -15.45 3.96 -29.06
N ARG A 118 -14.41 4.32 -28.29
CA ARG A 118 -13.41 5.31 -28.68
C ARG A 118 -12.06 4.64 -28.82
N THR A 119 -11.38 4.87 -29.94
CA THR A 119 -9.96 4.58 -30.08
C THR A 119 -9.14 5.84 -29.79
N ILE A 120 -8.02 5.66 -29.11
CA ILE A 120 -7.05 6.71 -28.81
C ILE A 120 -5.68 6.28 -29.30
N ASP A 121 -4.94 7.23 -29.84
CA ASP A 121 -3.56 7.04 -30.25
C ASP A 121 -2.66 7.26 -29.03
N VAL A 122 -1.93 6.23 -28.64
CA VAL A 122 -1.08 6.22 -27.44
C VAL A 122 0.37 5.93 -27.79
N GLN A 123 1.27 6.53 -27.03
CA GLN A 123 2.70 6.25 -27.13
C GLN A 123 2.98 4.92 -26.43
N THR A 124 3.64 3.99 -27.11
CA THR A 124 4.03 2.69 -26.55
C THR A 124 5.43 2.80 -25.98
N VAL A 125 5.57 2.44 -24.70
CA VAL A 125 6.83 2.52 -23.98
C VAL A 125 7.09 1.21 -23.24
N THR A 126 8.35 0.82 -23.17
CA THR A 126 8.83 -0.30 -22.36
C THR A 126 9.61 0.27 -21.20
N LEU A 127 9.14 0.03 -19.99
CA LEU A 127 9.77 0.44 -18.74
C LEU A 127 10.43 -0.77 -18.09
N ARG A 128 11.75 -0.70 -17.94
CA ARG A 128 12.51 -1.69 -17.17
C ARG A 128 12.61 -1.27 -15.73
N ILE A 129 12.16 -2.12 -14.81
CA ILE A 129 12.22 -1.89 -13.38
C ILE A 129 13.17 -2.89 -12.76
N HIS A 130 14.02 -2.44 -11.84
CA HIS A 130 14.84 -3.35 -11.05
C HIS A 130 13.92 -4.22 -10.16
N PRO A 131 14.06 -5.55 -10.11
CA PRO A 131 13.17 -6.41 -9.32
C PRO A 131 13.05 -5.99 -7.86
N GLN A 132 14.18 -5.63 -7.22
CA GLN A 132 14.20 -5.11 -5.86
C GLN A 132 13.32 -3.86 -5.67
N VAL A 133 13.40 -2.88 -6.57
CA VAL A 133 12.56 -1.66 -6.52
C VAL A 133 11.08 -2.06 -6.59
N ALA A 134 10.74 -2.98 -7.48
CA ALA A 134 9.36 -3.42 -7.61
C ALA A 134 8.84 -4.11 -6.35
N CYS A 135 9.67 -4.96 -5.74
CA CYS A 135 9.35 -5.65 -4.48
C CYS A 135 9.20 -4.67 -3.32
N ASP A 136 10.11 -3.71 -3.15
CA ASP A 136 10.11 -2.79 -2.02
C ASP A 136 8.98 -1.75 -2.11
N VAL A 137 8.69 -1.24 -3.31
CA VAL A 137 7.50 -0.39 -3.49
C VAL A 137 6.24 -1.20 -3.23
N PHE A 138 6.13 -2.41 -3.79
CA PHE A 138 4.97 -3.27 -3.59
C PHE A 138 4.77 -3.67 -2.12
N SER A 139 5.84 -4.03 -1.40
CA SER A 139 5.75 -4.43 0.01
C SER A 139 5.18 -3.33 0.89
N SER A 140 5.52 -2.06 0.60
CA SER A 140 4.95 -0.91 1.31
C SER A 140 3.45 -0.73 1.04
N CYS A 141 2.95 -1.20 -0.11
CA CYS A 141 1.60 -0.95 -0.59
C CYS A 141 0.64 -2.16 -0.51
N LYS A 142 1.15 -3.40 -0.43
CA LYS A 142 0.36 -4.63 -0.60
C LYS A 142 -0.81 -4.79 0.37
N ARG A 143 -0.74 -4.16 1.55
CA ARG A 143 -1.79 -4.20 2.58
C ARG A 143 -2.72 -2.99 2.56
N THR A 144 -2.51 -2.02 1.67
CA THR A 144 -3.49 -0.94 1.49
C THR A 144 -4.83 -1.53 1.04
N ASN A 145 -5.93 -0.86 1.40
CA ASN A 145 -7.28 -1.37 1.12
C ASN A 145 -7.49 -1.65 -0.38
N PHE A 146 -7.00 -0.77 -1.25
CA PHE A 146 -7.14 -0.96 -2.68
C PHE A 146 -6.30 -2.12 -3.22
N ALA A 147 -5.00 -2.15 -2.89
CA ALA A 147 -4.09 -3.19 -3.38
C ALA A 147 -4.48 -4.59 -2.88
N SER A 148 -4.98 -4.71 -1.65
CA SER A 148 -5.39 -5.99 -1.08
C SER A 148 -6.72 -6.52 -1.63
N GLN A 149 -7.58 -5.65 -2.16
CA GLN A 149 -8.87 -6.04 -2.76
C GLN A 149 -8.76 -6.36 -4.26
N VAL A 150 -7.84 -5.71 -4.98
CA VAL A 150 -7.67 -5.93 -6.42
C VAL A 150 -6.73 -7.11 -6.66
N SER A 151 -7.29 -8.26 -7.06
CA SER A 151 -6.52 -9.49 -7.30
C SER A 151 -5.41 -9.34 -8.34
N ALA A 152 -5.58 -8.47 -9.33
CA ALA A 152 -4.55 -8.15 -10.32
C ALA A 152 -3.30 -7.51 -9.69
N MET A 153 -3.43 -6.86 -8.53
CA MET A 153 -2.32 -6.24 -7.79
C MET A 153 -1.65 -7.20 -6.79
N SER A 154 -2.04 -8.48 -6.73
CA SER A 154 -1.54 -9.41 -5.71
C SER A 154 -0.03 -9.71 -5.76
N THR A 155 0.65 -9.31 -6.84
CA THR A 155 2.09 -9.51 -7.04
C THR A 155 2.75 -8.20 -7.45
N PRO A 156 4.07 -8.02 -7.24
CA PRO A 156 4.77 -6.82 -7.73
C PRO A 156 4.57 -6.57 -9.22
N GLY A 157 4.65 -7.64 -10.04
CA GLY A 157 4.39 -7.58 -11.48
C GLY A 157 3.00 -7.06 -11.81
N GLY A 158 1.98 -7.71 -11.27
CA GLY A 158 0.59 -7.32 -11.50
C GLY A 158 0.27 -5.92 -10.97
N PHE A 159 0.88 -5.51 -9.85
CA PHE A 159 0.75 -4.17 -9.29
C PHE A 159 1.24 -3.08 -10.24
N PHE A 160 2.44 -3.21 -10.81
CA PHE A 160 2.95 -2.22 -11.77
C PHE A 160 2.23 -2.30 -13.12
N THR A 161 1.89 -3.50 -13.61
CA THR A 161 1.11 -3.66 -14.85
C THR A 161 -0.26 -3.00 -14.73
N PHE A 162 -0.97 -3.19 -13.62
CA PHE A 162 -2.27 -2.55 -13.41
C PHE A 162 -2.15 -1.02 -13.43
N GLN A 163 -1.13 -0.46 -12.77
CA GLN A 163 -0.93 0.99 -12.77
C GLN A 163 -0.54 1.51 -14.16
N ALA A 164 0.30 0.78 -14.88
CA ALA A 164 0.65 1.06 -16.26
C ALA A 164 -0.58 1.12 -17.19
N GLU A 165 -1.56 0.23 -17.00
CA GLU A 165 -2.82 0.25 -17.74
C GLU A 165 -3.65 1.51 -17.47
N GLN A 166 -3.60 2.07 -16.26
CA GLN A 166 -4.26 3.36 -15.95
C GLN A 166 -3.59 4.55 -16.68
N GLY A 167 -2.33 4.40 -17.10
CA GLY A 167 -1.58 5.37 -17.90
C GLY A 167 -2.17 5.60 -19.30
N VAL A 168 -2.92 4.64 -19.83
CA VAL A 168 -3.50 4.71 -21.18
C VAL A 168 -4.52 5.86 -21.29
N SER A 169 -5.41 6.00 -20.31
CA SER A 169 -6.44 7.05 -20.33
C SER A 169 -5.98 8.39 -19.74
N SER A 170 -4.93 8.40 -18.93
CA SER A 170 -4.43 9.61 -18.24
C SER A 170 -3.29 10.28 -19.01
N SER A 171 -2.24 9.52 -19.31
CA SER A 171 -1.01 10.01 -19.94
C SER A 171 -0.92 9.70 -21.43
N LEU A 172 -1.94 9.05 -22.03
CA LEU A 172 -1.92 8.55 -23.41
C LEU A 172 -0.70 7.66 -23.70
N GLN A 173 -0.33 6.83 -22.70
CA GLN A 173 0.81 5.93 -22.78
C GLN A 173 0.39 4.48 -22.52
N LEU A 174 0.83 3.58 -23.40
CA LEU A 174 0.77 2.15 -23.18
C LEU A 174 2.12 1.69 -22.64
N ILE A 175 2.19 1.48 -21.34
CA ILE A 175 3.43 1.15 -20.63
C ILE A 175 3.53 -0.37 -20.48
N ALA A 176 4.54 -0.98 -21.11
CA ALA A 176 4.91 -2.37 -20.91
C ALA A 176 5.99 -2.47 -19.83
N ILE A 177 5.70 -3.20 -18.75
CA ILE A 177 6.63 -3.40 -17.64
C ILE A 177 7.51 -4.61 -17.88
N GLU A 178 8.83 -4.41 -17.82
CA GLU A 178 9.85 -5.47 -17.88
C GLU A 178 10.66 -5.45 -16.58
N PHE A 179 10.99 -6.61 -16.02
CA PHE A 179 11.88 -6.71 -14.87
C PHE A 179 13.28 -7.09 -15.32
N SER A 180 14.28 -6.29 -14.94
CA SER A 180 15.68 -6.51 -15.35
C SER A 180 16.65 -6.00 -14.28
N GLU A 181 17.72 -6.75 -14.04
CA GLU A 181 18.83 -6.33 -13.16
C GLU A 181 19.74 -5.29 -13.83
N GLN A 182 19.72 -5.20 -15.16
CA GLN A 182 20.55 -4.29 -15.95
C GLN A 182 19.67 -3.29 -16.68
N ASN A 183 20.16 -2.06 -16.88
CA ASN A 183 19.48 -1.01 -17.64
C ASN A 183 18.03 -0.83 -17.16
N SER A 184 17.86 -0.71 -15.84
CA SER A 184 16.57 -0.67 -15.18
C SER A 184 16.49 0.47 -14.19
N LEU A 185 15.26 0.88 -13.89
CA LEU A 185 14.98 1.94 -12.94
C LEU A 185 15.39 1.45 -11.55
N VAL A 186 16.36 2.16 -10.97
CA VAL A 186 16.84 1.94 -9.60
C VAL A 186 16.46 3.14 -8.75
N MET A 187 15.81 2.87 -7.62
CA MET A 187 15.48 3.87 -6.61
C MET A 187 16.23 3.53 -5.33
N PRO A 188 17.36 4.21 -5.05
CA PRO A 188 17.99 4.08 -3.74
C PRO A 188 17.05 4.72 -2.70
N ASN A 189 16.91 4.09 -1.53
CA ASN A 189 16.14 4.59 -0.39
C ASN A 189 14.61 4.59 -0.61
N ILE A 190 14.04 3.41 -0.87
CA ILE A 190 12.61 3.20 -0.71
C ILE A 190 12.32 3.12 0.79
N ASP A 191 11.37 3.92 1.26
CA ASP A 191 11.09 4.02 2.70
C ASP A 191 10.24 2.82 3.14
N ASN A 192 10.63 2.21 4.25
CA ASN A 192 9.85 1.15 4.89
C ASN A 192 8.76 1.76 5.77
N CYS A 193 7.66 1.05 5.96
CA CYS A 193 6.52 1.58 6.71
C CYS A 193 6.74 1.76 8.21
N ASN A 194 7.81 1.17 8.76
CA ASN A 194 8.22 1.36 10.16
C ASN A 194 9.09 2.61 10.36
N GLN A 195 9.44 3.32 9.29
CA GLN A 195 10.26 4.51 9.37
C GLN A 195 9.48 5.65 10.01
N THR A 196 10.13 6.33 10.95
CA THR A 196 9.61 7.54 11.58
C THR A 196 10.26 8.76 10.93
N PHE A 197 9.46 9.78 10.66
CA PHE A 197 9.95 11.05 10.10
C PHE A 197 9.96 12.12 11.18
N GLU A 198 10.92 13.03 11.09
CA GLU A 198 10.98 14.19 11.98
C GLU A 198 9.94 15.21 11.55
N LYS A 199 9.38 15.92 12.55
CA LYS A 199 8.41 16.97 12.33
C LYS A 199 9.14 18.23 11.86
N ALA A 200 8.76 18.76 10.69
CA ALA A 200 9.29 20.01 10.17
C ALA A 200 8.76 21.23 10.96
N ASP A 201 9.35 22.40 10.70
CA ASP A 201 9.05 23.66 11.39
C ASP A 201 7.57 24.10 11.24
N ASP A 202 6.92 23.71 10.14
CA ASP A 202 5.51 23.96 9.87
C ASP A 202 4.56 23.01 10.61
N GLY A 203 5.13 22.04 11.33
CA GLY A 203 4.42 21.05 12.10
C GLY A 203 3.89 19.86 11.30
N LYS A 204 4.33 19.68 10.06
CA LYS A 204 4.03 18.50 9.24
C LYS A 204 5.20 17.52 9.23
N PHE A 205 4.93 16.28 8.84
CA PHE A 205 5.99 15.30 8.62
C PHE A 205 6.25 15.19 7.13
N TYR A 206 7.53 15.17 6.76
CA TYR A 206 7.94 15.03 5.37
C TYR A 206 8.92 13.88 5.26
N ASP A 207 8.83 13.19 4.13
CA ASP A 207 9.86 12.26 3.74
C ASP A 207 11.14 13.01 3.25
N PRO A 208 12.27 12.33 3.06
CA PRO A 208 13.50 12.96 2.55
C PRO A 208 13.36 13.62 1.16
N TYR A 209 12.27 13.34 0.44
CA TYR A 209 11.97 13.79 -0.91
C TYR A 209 10.85 14.85 -0.94
N LYS A 210 10.48 15.41 0.23
CA LYS A 210 9.49 16.48 0.44
C LYS A 210 8.02 16.06 0.20
N PHE A 211 7.69 14.78 0.22
CA PHE A 211 6.29 14.33 0.24
C PHE A 211 5.75 14.33 1.67
N GLU A 212 4.55 14.89 1.86
CA GLU A 212 3.90 14.99 3.17
C GLU A 212 3.40 13.62 3.65
N ILE A 213 3.75 13.28 4.90
CA ILE A 213 3.29 12.08 5.61
C ILE A 213 2.28 12.54 6.67
N LYS A 214 0.98 12.42 6.39
CA LYS A 214 -0.09 12.93 7.27
C LYS A 214 -0.28 12.05 8.50
N LYS A 215 -0.18 10.73 8.34
CA LYS A 215 -0.29 9.75 9.43
C LYS A 215 0.71 8.61 9.28
N PRO A 216 1.24 8.06 10.38
CA PRO A 216 2.06 6.86 10.34
C PRO A 216 1.23 5.67 9.83
N CYS A 217 1.88 4.73 9.15
CA CYS A 217 1.22 3.55 8.62
C CYS A 217 0.86 2.56 9.73
N GLY A 218 -0.34 1.98 9.64
CA GLY A 218 -0.80 0.96 10.58
C GLY A 218 -0.48 -0.44 10.06
N CYS A 219 -0.44 -1.43 10.96
CA CYS A 219 -0.20 -2.84 10.59
C CYS A 219 -1.24 -3.41 9.59
N ASN A 220 -2.46 -2.87 9.60
CA ASN A 220 -3.49 -3.25 8.64
C ASN A 220 -3.25 -2.68 7.23
N THR A 221 -2.50 -1.58 7.11
CA THR A 221 -2.26 -0.90 5.83
C THR A 221 -0.85 -1.13 5.30
N CYS A 222 0.10 -1.50 6.16
CA CYS A 222 1.42 -1.95 5.77
C CYS A 222 1.96 -3.04 6.69
N GLU A 223 2.61 -4.04 6.09
CA GLU A 223 3.10 -5.23 6.81
C GLU A 223 4.30 -4.93 7.71
N ASP A 224 5.20 -4.05 7.27
CA ASP A 224 6.42 -3.73 8.02
C ASP A 224 6.13 -2.93 9.29
N SER A 225 4.94 -2.34 9.39
CA SER A 225 4.46 -1.66 10.61
C SER A 225 3.87 -2.65 11.63
N CYS A 226 3.81 -3.94 11.33
CA CYS A 226 3.34 -4.95 12.27
C CYS A 226 4.45 -5.39 13.23
N ASP A 227 4.12 -5.37 14.52
CA ASP A 227 4.94 -5.96 15.56
C ASP A 227 4.78 -7.48 15.51
N SER A 228 5.75 -8.19 14.93
CA SER A 228 5.75 -9.65 14.80
C SER A 228 5.83 -10.37 16.15
N GLU A 229 6.21 -9.68 17.23
CA GLU A 229 6.29 -10.23 18.58
C GLU A 229 4.97 -10.11 19.35
N LYS A 230 4.06 -9.21 18.90
CA LYS A 230 2.70 -9.15 19.43
C LYS A 230 1.87 -10.26 18.82
N ILE A 231 1.85 -11.40 19.50
CA ILE A 231 0.93 -12.49 19.25
C ILE A 231 -0.52 -11.93 19.32
N LEU A 232 -1.12 -11.66 18.16
CA LEU A 232 -2.52 -11.18 18.03
C LEU A 232 -3.53 -12.23 18.50
N TYR A 233 -3.12 -13.50 18.56
CA TYR A 233 -3.88 -14.61 19.11
C TYR A 233 -3.25 -15.04 20.43
N GLN A 234 -3.71 -14.49 21.55
CA GLN A 234 -3.58 -15.23 22.79
C GLN A 234 -4.35 -16.54 22.60
N GLU A 235 -3.66 -17.68 22.71
CA GLU A 235 -4.35 -18.97 22.72
C GLU A 235 -5.47 -18.87 23.75
N PRO A 236 -6.74 -19.01 23.35
CA PRO A 236 -7.83 -18.96 24.29
C PRO A 236 -7.55 -20.06 25.33
N GLY A 237 -7.41 -19.66 26.59
CA GLY A 237 -7.26 -20.63 27.68
C GLY A 237 -8.41 -21.65 27.62
N VAL A 238 -8.22 -22.83 28.21
CA VAL A 238 -9.23 -23.92 28.20
C VAL A 238 -10.62 -23.47 28.70
N PHE A 239 -10.68 -22.34 29.42
CA PHE A 239 -11.90 -21.72 29.96
C PHE A 239 -12.30 -20.42 29.27
N TYR A 240 -11.72 -20.06 28.13
CA TYR A 240 -12.11 -18.85 27.39
C TYR A 240 -13.51 -19.05 26.81
N GLY A 241 -14.46 -18.22 27.26
CA GLY A 241 -15.89 -18.41 26.99
C GLY A 241 -16.64 -19.26 28.03
N PHE A 242 -15.94 -19.83 29.02
CA PHE A 242 -16.57 -20.48 30.18
C PHE A 242 -16.72 -19.46 31.30
N ASP A 243 -17.92 -18.88 31.41
CA ASP A 243 -18.26 -18.01 32.52
C ASP A 243 -18.59 -18.85 33.76
N TRP A 244 -17.55 -19.08 34.58
CA TRP A 244 -17.63 -19.88 35.80
C TRP A 244 -18.67 -19.35 36.80
N GLN A 245 -18.99 -18.05 36.76
CA GLN A 245 -19.96 -17.45 37.68
C GLN A 245 -21.36 -17.97 37.39
N TYR A 246 -21.77 -18.01 36.11
CA TYR A 246 -23.07 -18.57 35.74
C TYR A 246 -23.17 -20.05 36.05
N VAL A 247 -22.09 -20.81 35.82
CA VAL A 247 -22.07 -22.24 36.11
C VAL A 247 -22.21 -22.49 37.61
N LEU A 248 -21.47 -21.76 38.45
CA LEU A 248 -21.63 -21.87 39.90
C LEU A 248 -23.01 -21.43 40.38
N PHE A 249 -23.58 -20.38 39.79
CA PHE A 249 -24.93 -19.93 40.15
C PHE A 249 -25.97 -21.00 39.82
N ALA A 250 -25.91 -21.56 38.61
CA ALA A 250 -26.83 -22.60 38.16
C ALA A 250 -26.74 -23.86 39.04
N TRP A 251 -25.53 -24.35 39.30
CA TRP A 251 -25.31 -25.51 40.16
C TRP A 251 -25.65 -25.24 41.63
N GLY A 252 -25.34 -24.04 42.13
CA GLY A 252 -25.69 -23.61 43.48
C GLY A 252 -27.20 -23.63 43.71
N TRP A 253 -27.98 -23.08 42.77
CA TRP A 253 -29.44 -23.12 42.83
C TRP A 253 -30.01 -24.53 42.72
N ALA A 254 -29.45 -25.36 41.83
CA ALA A 254 -29.88 -26.76 41.70
C ALA A 254 -29.68 -27.53 43.02
N ILE A 255 -28.55 -27.33 43.69
CA ILE A 255 -28.24 -27.97 44.99
C ILE A 255 -29.17 -27.44 46.09
N LEU A 256 -29.33 -26.12 46.20
CA LEU A 256 -30.23 -25.52 47.19
C LEU A 256 -31.69 -25.98 47.00
N PHE A 257 -32.15 -26.06 45.75
CA PHE A 257 -33.47 -26.56 45.41
C PHE A 257 -33.64 -28.03 45.80
N ALA A 258 -32.65 -28.88 45.51
CA ALA A 258 -32.68 -30.29 45.89
C ALA A 258 -32.71 -30.49 47.42
N ILE A 259 -31.93 -29.69 48.17
CA ILE A 259 -31.95 -29.71 49.64
C ILE A 259 -33.32 -29.27 50.15
N GLY A 260 -33.86 -28.16 49.65
CA GLY A 260 -35.17 -27.65 50.03
C GLY A 260 -36.29 -28.65 49.80
N LEU A 261 -36.28 -29.33 48.65
CA LEU A 261 -37.27 -30.34 48.29
C LEU A 261 -37.16 -31.60 49.17
N THR A 262 -35.94 -31.97 49.57
CA THR A 262 -35.69 -33.08 50.49
C THR A 262 -36.18 -32.77 51.89
N LEU A 263 -35.90 -31.56 52.41
CA LEU A 263 -36.39 -31.10 53.71
C LEU A 263 -37.91 -30.97 53.74
N TYR A 264 -38.51 -30.44 52.66
CA TYR A 264 -39.96 -30.34 52.52
C TYR A 264 -40.64 -31.71 52.59
N ARG A 265 -40.12 -32.70 51.85
CA ARG A 265 -40.62 -34.09 51.91
C ARG A 265 -40.49 -34.71 53.30
N ALA A 266 -39.40 -34.44 54.00
CA ALA A 266 -39.21 -34.92 55.37
C ALA A 266 -40.23 -34.31 56.35
N CYS A 267 -40.55 -33.01 56.21
CA CYS A 267 -41.58 -32.36 57.02
C CYS A 267 -42.98 -32.92 56.77
N ILE A 268 -43.38 -33.15 55.50
CA ILE A 268 -44.68 -33.77 55.20
C ILE A 268 -44.77 -35.15 55.84
N LYS A 269 -43.74 -35.98 55.68
CA LYS A 269 -43.73 -37.34 56.25
C LYS A 269 -43.89 -37.32 57.78
N LYS A 270 -43.26 -36.36 58.46
CA LYS A 270 -43.39 -36.19 59.91
C LYS A 270 -44.80 -35.78 60.32
N ASN A 271 -45.44 -34.87 59.59
CA ASN A 271 -46.81 -34.44 59.89
C ASN A 271 -47.83 -35.56 59.67
N VAL A 272 -47.66 -36.38 58.61
CA VAL A 272 -48.52 -37.55 58.38
C VAL A 272 -48.39 -38.56 59.52
N MET A 273 -47.17 -38.84 60.00
CA MET A 273 -46.96 -39.75 61.13
C MET A 273 -47.55 -39.23 62.44
N LEU A 274 -47.51 -37.92 62.70
CA LEU A 274 -48.14 -37.33 63.88
C LEU A 274 -49.67 -37.43 63.83
N GLN A 275 -50.27 -37.30 62.64
CA GLN A 275 -51.70 -37.43 62.45
C GLN A 275 -52.17 -38.89 62.61
N ASP A 276 -51.39 -39.87 62.12
CA ASP A 276 -51.64 -41.29 62.35
C ASP A 276 -51.54 -41.66 63.85
N GLU A 277 -50.63 -41.05 64.61
CA GLU A 277 -50.53 -41.24 66.07
C GLU A 277 -51.72 -40.61 66.83
N GLU A 278 -52.21 -39.43 66.43
CA GLU A 278 -53.42 -38.84 67.02
C GLU A 278 -54.66 -39.71 66.74
N ASP A 279 -54.85 -40.20 65.51
CA ASP A 279 -56.01 -41.02 65.15
C ASP A 279 -56.04 -42.40 65.86
N LEU A 280 -54.88 -42.92 66.28
CA LEU A 280 -54.74 -44.14 67.10
C LEU A 280 -55.07 -43.91 68.59
N ILE A 281 -54.99 -42.68 69.09
CA ILE A 281 -55.31 -42.36 70.49
C ILE A 281 -56.81 -42.11 70.69
N TYR A 282 -57.52 -41.67 69.64
CA TYR A 282 -58.94 -41.29 69.70
C TYR A 282 -59.93 -42.36 69.20
N ASN A 283 -59.47 -43.55 68.78
CA ASN A 283 -60.30 -44.73 68.47
C ASN A 283 -60.04 -45.87 69.45
#